data_AF-D4BKF4-F1
#
_entry.id   AF-D4BKF4-F1
#
_cell.length_a   1.000
_cell.length_b   1.000
_cell.length_c   1.000
_cell.angle_alpha   90.00
_cell.angle_beta   90.00
_cell.angle_gamma   90.00
#
_symmetry.space_group_name_H-M   'P 1'
#
loop_
_entity.id
_entity.type
_entity.pdbx_description
1 polymer ?
#
loop_
_entity_poly.entity_id
_entity_poly.type
_entity_poly.pdbx_seq_one_letter_code
_entity_poly.pdbx_strand_id
1 'polypeptide(L)'
;MPTNTEIYAYSSEFYSTPEITSNYAPAALSTVSVFGYICLLFVEHCYAIGGLVANIGQQYDQQTQDELNCQKMSNEVNEVLVNLQNQANAEDNPNVTAALPDDVVDYINDNEIVITGVTDGGENGSFSPISTDDKFNEGQLQAIKGQFDIMSTEYSDSNSKYQLQLQTALQALTQSITAISQTMSKSNQVISQIISNFK
;
A
#
# COMPACT_ATOMS: atom_id res chain seq x y z
N MET A 1 4.07 3.53 -24.39
CA MET A 1 4.27 3.22 -22.96
C MET A 1 5.71 3.57 -22.66
N PRO A 2 6.01 4.60 -21.85
CA PRO A 2 7.39 4.86 -21.49
C PRO A 2 7.88 3.69 -20.62
N THR A 3 9.06 3.19 -20.96
CA THR A 3 9.70 2.01 -20.37
C THR A 3 10.28 2.31 -18.99
N ASN A 4 10.24 1.31 -18.09
CA ASN A 4 10.68 1.36 -16.69
C ASN A 4 12.08 1.99 -16.43
N THR A 5 12.94 2.12 -17.44
CA THR A 5 14.28 2.71 -17.30
C THR A 5 14.27 4.23 -17.07
N GLU A 6 13.26 4.97 -17.54
CA GLU A 6 13.23 6.45 -17.38
C GLU A 6 12.76 6.91 -15.99
N ILE A 7 12.08 6.03 -15.24
CA ILE A 7 11.56 6.34 -13.90
C ILE A 7 12.67 6.19 -12.83
N TYR A 8 13.62 5.27 -13.02
CA TYR A 8 14.72 5.05 -12.07
C TYR A 8 15.87 6.07 -12.17
N ALA A 9 16.05 6.72 -13.33
CA ALA A 9 17.10 7.75 -13.45
C ALA A 9 16.76 9.01 -12.63
N TYR A 10 15.47 9.37 -12.53
CA TYR A 10 15.03 10.54 -11.77
C TYR A 10 14.91 10.31 -10.26
N SER A 11 14.84 9.05 -9.80
CA SER A 11 14.77 8.77 -8.36
C SER A 11 16.12 8.94 -7.67
N SER A 12 17.24 8.61 -8.33
CA SER A 12 18.56 8.61 -7.68
C SER A 12 19.14 10.00 -7.36
N GLU A 13 18.66 11.07 -8.02
CA GLU A 13 19.14 12.44 -7.74
C GLU A 13 18.43 13.12 -6.55
N PHE A 14 17.34 12.54 -6.02
CA PHE A 14 16.55 13.17 -4.96
C PHE A 14 16.58 12.42 -3.60
N TYR A 15 17.22 11.25 -3.51
CA TYR A 15 17.36 10.47 -2.27
C TYR A 15 18.73 10.61 -1.57
N SER A 16 19.31 11.80 -1.54
CA SER A 16 20.32 12.12 -0.51
C SER A 16 19.64 12.80 0.68
N THR A 17 19.77 12.15 1.84
CA THR A 17 19.35 12.53 3.19
C THR A 17 19.30 14.03 3.50
N PRO A 18 18.39 14.50 4.38
CA PRO A 18 18.21 15.92 4.66
C PRO A 18 19.35 16.43 5.54
N GLU A 19 20.41 16.95 4.95
CA GLU A 19 21.14 18.03 5.60
C GLU A 19 20.33 19.30 5.42
N ILE A 20 19.68 19.73 6.50
CA ILE A 20 19.17 21.09 6.65
C ILE A 20 20.40 22.02 6.69
N THR A 21 21.01 22.29 5.54
CA THR A 21 21.84 23.47 5.37
C THR A 21 20.91 24.62 5.00
N SER A 22 20.52 25.35 6.04
CA SER A 22 20.17 26.77 5.96
C SER A 22 21.23 27.50 5.11
N ASN A 23 20.96 27.69 3.82
CA ASN A 23 21.42 28.81 2.98
C ASN A 23 21.18 28.53 1.50
N TYR A 24 19.95 28.77 1.03
CA TYR A 24 19.73 29.20 -0.34
C TYR A 24 18.63 30.26 -0.33
N ALA A 25 19.03 31.52 -0.19
CA ALA A 25 18.25 32.60 -0.79
C ALA A 25 18.45 32.47 -2.30
N PRO A 26 17.44 32.14 -3.12
CA PRO A 26 17.65 32.04 -4.55
C PRO A 26 17.77 33.47 -5.10
N ALA A 27 18.97 33.82 -5.55
CA ALA A 27 19.27 35.06 -6.26
C ALA A 27 18.64 35.12 -7.68
N ALA A 28 17.38 34.72 -7.82
CA ALA A 28 16.58 34.81 -9.05
C ALA A 28 15.19 35.45 -8.84
N LEU A 29 14.99 36.11 -7.70
CA LEU A 29 13.74 36.78 -7.30
C LEU A 29 13.36 38.00 -8.16
N SER A 30 14.23 38.48 -9.06
CA SER A 30 14.04 39.77 -9.75
C SER A 30 13.49 39.69 -11.18
N THR A 31 13.33 38.50 -11.78
CA THR A 31 12.95 38.37 -13.21
C THR A 31 11.61 37.68 -13.46
N VAL A 32 11.03 36.98 -12.48
CA VAL A 32 9.75 36.27 -12.63
C VAL A 32 8.63 37.06 -11.95
N SER A 33 7.49 37.22 -12.63
CA SER A 33 6.33 37.89 -12.02
C SER A 33 5.81 37.12 -10.81
N VAL A 34 5.24 37.80 -9.83
CA VAL A 34 4.65 37.16 -8.63
C VAL A 34 3.62 36.09 -9.04
N PHE A 35 2.84 36.33 -10.09
CA PHE A 35 1.90 35.34 -10.66
C PHE A 35 2.61 34.13 -11.26
N GLY A 36 3.73 34.32 -11.96
CA GLY A 36 4.54 33.23 -12.49
C GLY A 36 5.13 32.35 -11.39
N TYR A 37 5.61 32.96 -10.31
CA TYR A 37 6.13 32.23 -9.15
C TYR A 37 5.05 31.39 -8.45
N ILE A 38 3.85 31.96 -8.24
CA ILE A 38 2.72 31.22 -7.66
C ILE A 38 2.33 30.02 -8.53
N CYS A 39 2.31 30.18 -9.86
CA CYS A 39 2.05 29.06 -10.78
C CYS A 39 3.12 27.97 -10.67
N LEU A 40 4.40 28.32 -10.55
CA LEU A 40 5.49 27.35 -10.39
C LEU A 40 5.33 26.50 -9.12
N LEU A 41 4.98 27.13 -7.99
CA LEU A 41 4.72 26.41 -6.73
C LEU A 41 3.58 25.40 -6.87
N PHE A 42 2.48 25.77 -7.54
CA PHE A 42 1.39 24.82 -7.77
C PHE A 42 1.75 23.70 -8.75
N VAL A 43 2.59 23.98 -9.75
CA VAL A 43 3.10 22.94 -10.66
C VAL A 43 3.97 21.95 -9.91
N GLU A 44 4.88 22.42 -9.05
CA GLU A 44 5.70 21.56 -8.19
C GLU A 44 4.83 20.70 -7.25
N HIS A 45 3.79 21.30 -6.67
CA HIS A 45 2.81 20.58 -5.87
C HIS A 45 2.06 19.49 -6.67
N CYS A 46 1.68 19.74 -7.92
CA CYS A 46 1.08 18.73 -8.79
C CYS A 46 2.03 17.55 -9.05
N TYR A 47 3.32 17.80 -9.27
CA TYR A 47 4.32 16.73 -9.44
C TYR A 47 4.46 15.89 -8.18
N ALA A 48 4.52 16.53 -6.99
CA ALA A 48 4.58 15.82 -5.72
C ALA A 48 3.35 14.92 -5.49
N ILE A 49 2.15 15.42 -5.79
CA ILE A 49 0.92 14.62 -5.72
C ILE A 49 0.95 13.45 -6.71
N GLY A 50 1.45 13.66 -7.93
CA GLY A 50 1.59 12.59 -8.93
C GLY A 50 2.45 11.43 -8.43
N GLY A 51 3.58 11.73 -7.78
CA GLY A 51 4.43 10.71 -7.15
C GLY A 51 3.73 9.97 -6.01
N LEU A 52 3.00 10.71 -5.15
CA LEU A 52 2.22 10.13 -4.06
C LEU A 52 1.12 9.17 -4.58
N VAL A 53 0.40 9.57 -5.62
CA VAL A 53 -0.65 8.74 -6.25
C VAL A 53 -0.07 7.44 -6.80
N ALA A 54 1.08 7.51 -7.48
CA ALA A 54 1.75 6.31 -7.99
C ALA A 54 2.16 5.34 -6.86
N ASN A 55 2.70 5.88 -5.76
CA ASN A 55 3.10 5.06 -4.61
C ASN A 55 1.89 4.42 -3.91
N ILE A 56 0.81 5.19 -3.67
CA ILE A 56 -0.43 4.66 -3.08
C ILE A 56 -1.04 3.58 -3.98
N GLY A 57 -1.02 3.79 -5.31
CA GLY A 57 -1.52 2.80 -6.27
C GLY A 57 -0.78 1.46 -6.18
N GLN A 58 0.55 1.49 -6.09
CA GLN A 58 1.34 0.26 -5.92
C GLN A 58 1.03 -0.46 -4.59
N GLN A 59 0.90 0.30 -3.49
CA GLN A 59 0.55 -0.28 -2.20
C GLN A 59 -0.85 -0.90 -2.21
N TYR A 60 -1.82 -0.22 -2.83
CA TYR A 60 -3.18 -0.73 -3.00
C TYR A 60 -3.23 -2.04 -3.80
N ASP A 61 -2.51 -2.10 -4.93
CA ASP A 61 -2.47 -3.30 -5.76
C ASP A 61 -1.85 -4.48 -5.02
N GLN A 62 -0.73 -4.26 -4.32
CA GLN A 62 -0.07 -5.31 -3.53
C GLN A 62 -1.00 -5.84 -2.43
N GLN A 63 -1.63 -4.95 -1.68
CA GLN A 63 -2.48 -5.31 -0.54
C GLN A 63 -3.76 -6.02 -0.99
N THR A 64 -4.28 -5.68 -2.19
CA THR A 64 -5.37 -6.42 -2.81
C THR A 64 -4.96 -7.85 -3.16
N GLN A 65 -3.74 -8.06 -3.66
CA GLN A 65 -3.25 -9.41 -3.93
C GLN A 65 -3.05 -10.21 -2.63
N ASP A 66 -2.49 -9.58 -1.59
CA ASP A 66 -2.28 -10.22 -0.30
C ASP A 66 -3.61 -10.62 0.36
N GLU A 67 -4.64 -9.78 0.24
CA GLU A 67 -6.02 -10.10 0.67
C GLU A 67 -6.57 -11.34 -0.05
N LEU A 68 -6.47 -11.37 -1.38
CA LEU A 68 -6.95 -12.51 -2.19
C LEU A 68 -6.19 -13.79 -1.87
N ASN A 69 -4.88 -13.70 -1.65
CA ASN A 69 -4.05 -14.82 -1.24
C ASN A 69 -4.49 -15.36 0.13
N CYS A 70 -4.67 -14.49 1.14
CA CYS A 70 -5.19 -14.91 2.45
C CYS A 70 -6.57 -15.55 2.36
N GLN A 71 -7.48 -15.04 1.52
CA GLN A 71 -8.78 -15.66 1.30
C GLN A 71 -8.66 -17.04 0.65
N LYS A 72 -7.78 -17.20 -0.35
CA LYS A 72 -7.48 -18.50 -0.96
C LYS A 72 -6.96 -19.48 0.09
N MET A 73 -5.95 -19.10 0.87
CA MET A 73 -5.36 -19.95 1.91
C MET A 73 -6.36 -20.30 3.01
N SER A 74 -7.19 -19.34 3.45
CA SER A 74 -8.27 -19.58 4.43
C SER A 74 -9.29 -20.62 3.91
N ASN A 75 -9.66 -20.53 2.64
CA ASN A 75 -10.58 -21.50 2.02
C ASN A 75 -9.97 -22.90 1.92
N GLU A 76 -8.68 -23.00 1.57
CA GLU A 76 -7.97 -24.28 1.51
C GLU A 76 -7.85 -24.94 2.89
N VAL A 77 -7.49 -24.17 3.92
CA VAL A 77 -7.48 -24.65 5.31
C VAL A 77 -8.88 -25.09 5.76
N ASN A 78 -9.92 -24.34 5.36
CA ASN A 78 -11.30 -24.69 5.68
C ASN A 78 -11.75 -26.01 5.02
N GLU A 79 -11.32 -26.27 3.79
CA GLU A 79 -11.58 -27.55 3.13
C GLU A 79 -10.93 -28.72 3.89
N VAL A 80 -9.66 -28.56 4.32
CA VAL A 80 -8.97 -29.56 5.15
C VAL A 80 -9.67 -29.74 6.50
N LEU A 81 -10.12 -28.66 7.14
CA LEU A 81 -10.86 -28.69 8.40
C LEU A 81 -12.16 -29.49 8.27
N VAL A 82 -12.94 -29.24 7.22
CA VAL A 82 -14.19 -29.96 6.94
C VAL A 82 -13.92 -31.45 6.68
N ASN A 83 -12.87 -31.76 5.90
CA ASN A 83 -12.48 -33.14 5.64
C ASN A 83 -12.05 -33.87 6.92
N LEU A 84 -11.30 -33.20 7.79
CA LEU A 84 -10.89 -33.72 9.09
C LEU A 84 -12.10 -33.98 10.00
N GLN A 85 -13.05 -33.06 10.07
CA GLN A 85 -14.29 -33.24 10.86
C GLN A 85 -15.13 -34.42 10.35
N ASN A 86 -15.21 -34.60 9.02
CA ASN A 86 -15.89 -35.74 8.43
C ASN A 86 -15.20 -37.07 8.77
N GLN A 87 -13.87 -37.10 8.80
CA GLN A 87 -13.10 -38.27 9.22
C GLN A 87 -13.25 -38.57 10.71
N ALA A 88 -13.17 -37.55 11.57
CA ALA A 88 -13.36 -37.68 13.01
C ALA A 88 -14.73 -38.30 13.35
N ASN A 89 -15.78 -37.88 12.64
CA ASN A 89 -17.13 -38.43 12.79
C ASN A 89 -17.26 -39.87 12.26
N ALA A 90 -16.53 -40.22 11.19
CA ALA A 90 -16.56 -41.56 10.62
C ALA A 90 -15.79 -42.58 11.49
N GLU A 91 -14.72 -42.14 12.14
CA GLU A 91 -13.84 -42.98 12.96
C GLU A 91 -14.19 -42.96 14.46
N ASP A 92 -15.18 -42.14 14.88
CA ASP A 92 -15.50 -41.86 16.29
C ASP A 92 -14.25 -41.49 17.11
N ASN A 93 -13.32 -40.77 16.46
CA ASN A 93 -12.02 -40.41 17.03
C ASN A 93 -11.85 -38.89 16.99
N PRO A 94 -11.86 -38.19 18.14
CA PRO A 94 -11.70 -36.74 18.19
C PRO A 94 -10.25 -36.27 17.93
N ASN A 95 -9.28 -37.20 17.85
CA ASN A 95 -7.86 -36.87 17.68
C ASN A 95 -7.36 -37.08 16.25
N VAL A 96 -8.24 -37.03 15.25
CA VAL A 96 -7.83 -37.05 13.85
C VAL A 96 -7.00 -35.80 13.55
N THR A 97 -5.97 -35.97 12.74
CA THR A 97 -5.06 -34.90 12.30
C THR A 97 -4.92 -34.93 10.79
N ALA A 98 -4.72 -33.77 10.17
CA ALA A 98 -4.57 -33.64 8.73
C ALA A 98 -3.38 -32.75 8.40
N ALA A 99 -2.75 -33.03 7.26
CA ALA A 99 -1.74 -32.17 6.68
C ALA A 99 -2.38 -31.00 5.93
N LEU A 100 -1.70 -29.87 5.91
CA LEU A 100 -2.09 -28.71 5.10
C LEU A 100 -1.66 -28.92 3.63
N PRO A 101 -2.30 -28.23 2.67
CA PRO A 101 -1.83 -28.19 1.30
C PRO A 101 -0.46 -27.49 1.21
N ASP A 102 0.38 -27.91 0.26
CA ASP A 102 1.71 -27.35 0.04
C ASP A 102 1.69 -25.83 -0.14
N ASP A 103 0.74 -25.31 -0.93
CA ASP A 103 0.52 -23.87 -1.16
C ASP A 103 0.36 -23.08 0.16
N VAL A 104 -0.35 -23.64 1.14
CA VAL A 104 -0.59 -23.00 2.44
C VAL A 104 0.66 -23.02 3.30
N VAL A 105 1.39 -24.14 3.30
CA VAL A 105 2.64 -24.30 4.05
C VAL A 105 3.70 -23.33 3.54
N ASP A 106 3.88 -23.26 2.22
CA ASP A 106 4.79 -22.33 1.58
C ASP A 106 4.40 -20.90 1.90
N TYR A 107 3.12 -20.55 1.83
CA TYR A 107 2.66 -19.20 2.16
C TYR A 107 2.93 -18.82 3.62
N ILE A 108 2.76 -19.73 4.58
CA ILE A 108 3.05 -19.48 6.00
C ILE A 108 4.55 -19.27 6.22
N ASN A 109 5.38 -20.09 5.57
CA ASN A 109 6.84 -20.05 5.69
C ASN A 109 7.45 -18.82 5.02
N ASP A 110 7.02 -18.50 3.81
CA ASP A 110 7.54 -17.36 3.04
C ASP A 110 7.19 -16.01 3.67
N ASN A 111 6.03 -15.93 4.35
CA ASN A 111 5.57 -14.71 5.00
C ASN A 111 5.84 -14.71 6.52
N GLU A 112 6.56 -15.70 7.05
CA GLU A 112 6.91 -15.84 8.48
C GLU A 112 5.69 -15.65 9.42
N ILE A 113 4.55 -16.25 9.06
CA ILE A 113 3.27 -16.02 9.75
C ILE A 113 3.29 -16.73 11.11
N VAL A 114 3.30 -15.94 12.18
CA VAL A 114 3.26 -16.45 13.56
C VAL A 114 1.82 -16.77 13.97
N ILE A 115 1.58 -18.04 14.28
CA ILE A 115 0.29 -18.60 14.65
C ILE A 115 0.47 -19.31 15.99
N THR A 116 -0.24 -18.84 17.00
CA THR A 116 -0.16 -19.39 18.36
C THR A 116 -0.52 -20.89 18.37
N GLY A 117 0.35 -21.72 18.94
CA GLY A 117 0.20 -23.18 19.00
C GLY A 117 0.54 -23.93 17.71
N VAL A 118 1.11 -23.26 16.71
CA VAL A 118 1.48 -23.84 15.41
C VAL A 118 2.90 -23.44 15.02
N THR A 119 3.14 -22.15 14.78
CA THR A 119 4.45 -21.61 14.34
C THR A 119 5.13 -20.72 15.39
N ASP A 120 4.53 -20.56 16.58
CA ASP A 120 5.06 -19.78 17.71
C ASP A 120 6.10 -20.52 18.58
N GLY A 121 6.45 -21.76 18.20
CA GLY A 121 7.25 -22.70 19.00
C GLY A 121 8.77 -22.49 19.00
N GLY A 122 9.30 -21.45 18.36
CA GLY A 122 10.74 -21.16 18.35
C GLY A 122 11.28 -20.74 19.73
N GLU A 123 12.59 -20.92 19.95
CA GLU A 123 13.25 -20.40 21.15
C GLU A 123 13.00 -18.88 21.26
N ASN A 124 12.27 -18.47 22.31
CA ASN A 124 11.81 -17.10 22.60
C ASN A 124 10.56 -16.60 21.84
N GLY A 125 9.69 -17.48 21.33
CA GLY A 125 8.44 -17.07 20.65
C GLY A 125 8.68 -16.56 19.23
N SER A 126 9.74 -17.06 18.60
CA SER A 126 10.10 -16.76 17.21
C SER A 126 9.39 -17.72 16.26
N PHE A 127 9.25 -17.29 15.01
CA PHE A 127 8.68 -18.08 13.92
C PHE A 127 9.43 -19.41 13.77
N SER A 128 8.70 -20.52 13.86
CA SER A 128 9.19 -21.85 13.53
C SER A 128 8.51 -22.31 12.24
N PRO A 129 9.26 -22.61 11.17
CA PRO A 129 8.68 -23.07 9.92
C PRO A 129 7.98 -24.42 10.12
N ILE A 130 6.94 -24.65 9.32
CA ILE A 130 6.18 -25.89 9.28
C ILE A 130 6.51 -26.69 8.01
N SER A 131 6.38 -28.01 8.09
CA SER A 131 6.57 -28.94 6.98
C SER A 131 5.24 -29.37 6.37
N THR A 132 5.24 -29.74 5.09
CA THR A 132 4.10 -30.39 4.42
C THR A 132 3.74 -31.74 5.03
N ASP A 133 4.70 -32.38 5.71
CA ASP A 133 4.48 -33.63 6.46
C ASP A 133 3.85 -33.43 7.84
N ASP A 134 3.80 -32.18 8.33
CA ASP A 134 3.24 -31.88 9.65
C ASP A 134 1.73 -32.06 9.65
N LYS A 135 1.23 -32.67 10.74
CA LYS A 135 -0.18 -32.94 10.92
C LYS A 135 -0.75 -32.08 12.03
N PHE A 136 -1.84 -31.39 11.71
CA PHE A 136 -2.50 -30.45 12.60
C PHE A 136 -3.83 -31.02 13.05
N ASN A 137 -4.17 -30.79 14.32
CA ASN A 137 -5.49 -31.10 14.86
C ASN A 137 -6.51 -30.02 14.49
N GLU A 138 -7.79 -30.27 14.76
CA GLU A 138 -8.88 -29.34 14.46
C GLU A 138 -8.65 -27.93 15.04
N GLY A 139 -8.19 -27.84 16.29
CA GLY A 139 -7.93 -26.55 16.95
C GLY A 139 -6.79 -25.76 16.30
N GLN A 140 -5.74 -26.45 15.85
CA GLN A 140 -4.61 -25.84 15.13
C GLN A 140 -5.03 -25.35 13.74
N LEU A 141 -5.82 -26.14 13.01
CA LEU A 141 -6.37 -25.72 11.72
C LEU A 141 -7.33 -24.53 11.85
N GLN A 142 -8.15 -24.49 12.91
CA GLN A 142 -8.97 -23.32 13.22
C GLN A 142 -8.13 -22.09 13.57
N ALA A 143 -7.01 -22.27 14.28
CA ALA A 143 -6.09 -21.17 14.58
C ALA A 143 -5.43 -20.62 13.30
N ILE A 144 -4.97 -21.50 12.41
CA ILE A 144 -4.41 -21.11 11.11
C ILE A 144 -5.43 -20.35 10.27
N LYS A 145 -6.65 -20.89 10.14
CA LYS A 145 -7.74 -20.22 9.41
C LYS A 145 -8.05 -18.86 10.03
N GLY A 146 -8.18 -18.79 11.35
CA GLY A 146 -8.45 -17.56 12.08
C GLY A 146 -7.39 -16.49 11.82
N GLN A 147 -6.11 -16.89 11.76
CA GLN A 147 -5.03 -15.97 11.41
C GLN A 147 -5.17 -15.42 9.98
N PHE A 148 -5.47 -16.27 9.00
CA PHE A 148 -5.70 -15.80 7.63
C PHE A 148 -6.93 -14.89 7.49
N ASP A 149 -8.01 -15.17 8.22
CA ASP A 149 -9.20 -14.30 8.24
C ASP A 149 -8.88 -12.93 8.85
N ILE A 150 -8.07 -12.89 9.91
CA ILE A 150 -7.57 -11.65 10.52
C ILE A 150 -6.72 -10.87 9.51
N MET A 151 -5.74 -11.53 8.88
CA MET A 151 -4.87 -10.89 7.89
C MET A 151 -5.66 -10.36 6.69
N SER A 152 -6.59 -11.14 6.14
CA SER A 152 -7.47 -10.67 5.06
C SER A 152 -8.28 -9.44 5.48
N THR A 153 -8.76 -9.39 6.71
CA THR A 153 -9.50 -8.23 7.22
C THR A 153 -8.58 -7.01 7.36
N GLU A 154 -7.35 -7.21 7.86
CA GLU A 154 -6.35 -6.14 7.99
C GLU A 154 -5.92 -5.57 6.62
N TYR A 155 -5.77 -6.44 5.62
CA TYR A 155 -5.51 -6.02 4.24
C TYR A 155 -6.69 -5.26 3.63
N SER A 156 -7.93 -5.72 3.84
CA SER A 156 -9.14 -4.99 3.42
C SER A 156 -9.25 -3.60 4.07
N ASP A 157 -8.93 -3.49 5.37
CA ASP A 157 -8.88 -2.21 6.08
C ASP A 157 -7.79 -1.29 5.51
N SER A 158 -6.63 -1.84 5.16
CA SER A 158 -5.54 -1.12 4.52
C SER A 158 -5.92 -0.66 3.11
N ASN A 159 -6.56 -1.51 2.31
CA ASN A 159 -7.12 -1.17 1.00
C ASN A 159 -8.09 0.01 1.09
N SER A 160 -8.98 -0.01 2.08
CA SER A 160 -9.91 1.10 2.35
C SER A 160 -9.19 2.40 2.67
N LYS A 161 -8.10 2.35 3.46
CA LYS A 161 -7.24 3.50 3.76
C LYS A 161 -6.57 4.04 2.50
N TYR A 162 -5.98 3.18 1.65
CA TYR A 162 -5.32 3.61 0.42
C TYR A 162 -6.30 4.20 -0.60
N GLN A 163 -7.52 3.64 -0.73
CA GLN A 163 -8.58 4.24 -1.56
C GLN A 163 -8.93 5.67 -1.11
N LEU A 164 -9.08 5.90 0.20
CA LEU A 164 -9.36 7.23 0.75
C LEU A 164 -8.19 8.19 0.52
N GLN A 165 -6.95 7.72 0.71
CA GLN A 165 -5.75 8.52 0.45
C GLN A 165 -5.65 8.90 -1.03
N LEU A 166 -5.94 7.95 -1.95
CA LEU A 166 -5.99 8.21 -3.38
C LEU A 166 -7.04 9.25 -3.74
N GLN A 167 -8.25 9.14 -3.18
CA GLN A 167 -9.31 10.12 -3.37
C GLN A 167 -8.89 11.52 -2.89
N THR A 168 -8.26 11.59 -1.71
CA THR A 168 -7.75 12.84 -1.14
C THR A 168 -6.66 13.46 -2.02
N ALA A 169 -5.72 12.64 -2.52
CA ALA A 169 -4.65 13.08 -3.41
C ALA A 169 -5.21 13.62 -4.74
N LEU A 170 -6.17 12.92 -5.35
CA LEU A 170 -6.85 13.37 -6.58
C LEU A 170 -7.63 14.69 -6.36
N GLN A 171 -8.23 14.86 -5.19
CA GLN A 171 -8.87 16.12 -4.82
C GLN A 171 -7.85 17.26 -4.69
N ALA A 172 -6.71 17.02 -4.04
CA ALA A 172 -5.63 18.01 -3.92
C ALA A 172 -5.04 18.40 -5.31
N LEU A 173 -4.93 17.44 -6.24
CA LEU A 173 -4.51 17.71 -7.62
C LEU A 173 -5.50 18.63 -8.33
N THR A 174 -6.79 18.32 -8.22
CA THR A 174 -7.87 19.13 -8.81
C THR A 174 -7.89 20.55 -8.26
N GLN A 175 -7.67 20.70 -6.95
CA GLN A 175 -7.54 22.01 -6.31
C GLN A 175 -6.34 22.80 -6.84
N SER A 176 -5.19 22.14 -7.02
CA SER A 176 -3.97 22.77 -7.53
C SER A 176 -4.14 23.26 -8.98
N ILE A 177 -4.74 22.46 -9.85
CA ILE A 177 -5.06 22.86 -11.24
C ILE A 177 -6.03 24.06 -11.26
N THR A 178 -7.02 24.06 -10.37
CA THR A 178 -7.97 25.17 -10.23
C THR A 178 -7.26 26.44 -9.76
N ALA A 179 -6.36 26.33 -8.80
CA ALA A 179 -5.58 27.46 -8.28
C ALA A 179 -4.65 28.07 -9.35
N ILE A 180 -4.02 27.24 -10.19
CA ILE A 180 -3.25 27.70 -11.36
C ILE A 180 -4.14 28.52 -12.30
N SER A 181 -5.32 27.98 -12.66
CA SER A 181 -6.26 28.64 -13.58
C SER A 181 -6.75 29.99 -13.03
N GLN A 182 -7.06 30.05 -11.73
CA GLN A 182 -7.45 31.30 -11.06
C GLN A 182 -6.31 32.32 -11.02
N THR A 183 -5.07 31.88 -10.77
CA THR A 183 -3.88 32.72 -10.75
C THR A 183 -3.63 33.34 -12.13
N MET A 184 -3.73 32.54 -13.20
CA MET A 184 -3.62 33.02 -14.57
C MET A 184 -4.72 34.04 -14.92
N SER A 185 -5.97 33.77 -14.54
CA SER A 185 -7.10 34.68 -14.77
C SER A 185 -6.88 36.04 -14.08
N LYS A 186 -6.47 36.02 -12.80
CA LYS A 186 -6.14 37.25 -12.05
C LYS A 186 -4.98 38.01 -12.67
N SER A 187 -3.93 37.31 -13.13
CA SER A 187 -2.82 37.93 -13.84
C SER A 187 -3.30 38.71 -15.08
N ASN A 188 -4.15 38.09 -15.91
CA ASN A 188 -4.71 38.74 -17.10
C ASN A 188 -5.60 39.94 -16.78
N GLN A 189 -6.41 39.85 -15.72
CA GLN A 189 -7.25 40.96 -15.26
C GLN A 189 -6.40 42.15 -14.81
N VAL A 190 -5.36 41.93 -14.01
CA VAL A 190 -4.47 43.00 -13.53
C VAL A 190 -3.77 43.69 -14.71
N ILE A 191 -3.23 42.93 -15.66
CA ILE A 191 -2.60 43.48 -16.87
C ILE A 191 -3.61 44.32 -17.66
N SER A 192 -4.83 43.82 -17.85
CA SER A 192 -5.88 44.50 -18.61
C SER A 192 -6.33 45.81 -17.94
N GLN A 193 -6.46 45.83 -16.62
CA GLN A 193 -6.79 47.03 -15.84
C GLN A 193 -5.71 48.10 -15.96
N ILE A 194 -4.43 47.70 -15.87
CA ILE A 194 -3.31 48.62 -16.05
C ILE A 194 -3.40 49.25 -17.44
N ILE A 195 -3.53 48.45 -18.51
CA ILE A 195 -3.62 48.95 -19.89
C ILE A 195 -4.80 49.90 -20.07
N SER A 196 -5.96 49.58 -19.48
CA SER A 196 -7.16 50.40 -19.59
C SER A 196 -7.03 51.76 -18.88
N ASN A 197 -6.24 51.86 -17.81
CA ASN A 197 -6.02 53.13 -17.09
C ASN A 197 -5.05 54.08 -17.80
N PHE A 198 -4.36 53.62 -18.86
CA PHE A 198 -3.44 54.42 -19.67
C PHE A 198 -4.03 54.91 -21.00
N LYS A 199 -5.32 54.63 -21.27
CA LYS A 199 -6.08 55.17 -22.40
C LYS A 199 -7.03 56.27 -21.93
#